data_AF-A0A6U7GLH8-F1
#
_entry.id   AF-A0A6U7GLH8-F1
#
_cell.length_a   1.000
_cell.length_b   1.000
_cell.length_c   1.000
_cell.angle_alpha   90.00
_cell.angle_beta   90.00
_cell.angle_gamma   90.00
#
_symmetry.space_group_name_H-M   'P 1'
#
loop_
_entity.id
_entity.type
_entity.pdbx_description
1 polymer ?
#
loop_
_entity_poly.entity_id
_entity_poly.type
_entity_poly.pdbx_seq_one_letter_code
_entity_poly.pdbx_strand_id
1 'polypeptide(L)'
;KEAARRKAKAAETKGAEAKAGKSEAGGGKGRRSQQAGGASDEGDSFDYDQVDRLVREVLRSDSKARPLVILHTSHTSPSAPADREHLQRWAADGMLLTSPAGMNDDWYWLHAAIASGDGCVAVSNDEMRDHHFGMMSSAAFLKWKERHIIHFDFYGASRAARLLPPLPYSHVMQCHESGIWHVPLEETGKWLSLRPPPPTVPVNALRDW
;
A
#
# COMPACT_ATOMS: atom_id res chain seq x y z
N LYS A 1 37.83 24.40 47.72
CA LYS A 1 37.99 25.23 46.50
C LYS A 1 39.12 24.77 45.56
N GLU A 2 39.67 23.55 45.69
CA GLU A 2 40.78 23.09 44.83
C GLU A 2 40.58 21.71 44.18
N ALA A 3 39.41 21.08 44.36
CA ALA A 3 39.05 19.83 43.69
C ALA A 3 38.05 20.00 42.54
N ALA A 4 37.40 21.17 42.41
CA ALA A 4 36.43 21.46 41.35
C ALA A 4 37.06 22.11 40.11
N ARG A 5 38.35 22.48 40.15
CA ARG A 5 39.06 23.16 39.04
C ARG A 5 39.86 22.20 38.12
N ARG A 6 39.88 20.90 38.43
CA ARG A 6 40.59 19.88 37.64
C ARG A 6 39.71 19.05 36.68
N LYS A 7 38.39 19.21 36.72
CA LYS A 7 37.46 18.56 35.76
C LYS A 7 37.04 19.45 34.59
N ALA A 8 37.37 20.74 34.61
CA ALA A 8 37.07 21.68 33.52
C ALA A 8 38.18 21.80 32.45
N LYS A 9 39.30 21.07 32.59
CA LYS A 9 40.43 21.14 31.65
C LYS A 9 40.62 19.88 30.78
N ALA A 10 39.66 18.95 30.82
CA ALA A 10 39.67 17.72 30.03
C ALA A 10 38.59 17.69 28.92
N ALA A 11 37.81 18.77 28.78
CA ALA A 11 36.76 18.88 27.75
C ALA A 11 37.19 19.77 26.55
N GLU A 12 38.41 20.31 26.55
CA GLU A 12 38.86 21.32 25.58
C GLU A 12 40.03 20.82 24.71
N THR A 13 40.16 19.50 24.54
CA THR A 13 41.20 18.86 23.70
C THR A 13 40.66 17.65 22.94
N LYS A 14 39.46 17.79 22.35
CA LYS A 14 38.92 16.89 21.31
C LYS A 14 38.22 17.65 20.18
N GLY A 15 38.73 18.84 19.87
CA GLY A 15 38.30 19.65 18.74
C GLY A 15 39.49 19.96 17.84
N ALA A 16 39.99 18.96 17.12
CA ALA A 16 40.88 19.13 15.97
C ALA A 16 41.00 17.79 15.22
N GLU A 17 40.99 17.85 13.89
CA GLU A 17 41.18 16.77 12.91
C GLU A 17 39.95 15.86 12.71
N ALA A 18 39.30 15.75 11.54
CA ALA A 18 39.87 15.72 10.20
C ALA A 18 38.97 16.41 9.15
N LYS A 19 39.63 17.08 8.21
CA LYS A 19 39.09 17.72 7.01
C LYS A 19 39.78 17.02 5.83
N ALA A 20 39.06 16.40 4.90
CA ALA A 20 39.63 15.99 3.61
C ALA A 20 38.58 15.80 2.50
N GLY A 21 38.61 16.72 1.51
CA GLY A 21 38.24 16.53 0.10
C GLY A 21 36.75 16.40 -0.25
N LYS A 22 36.25 16.83 -1.42
CA LYS A 22 36.88 17.41 -2.61
C LYS A 22 35.74 18.05 -3.44
N SER A 23 35.98 19.23 -4.01
CA SER A 23 35.07 19.96 -4.90
C SER A 23 35.40 19.67 -6.37
N GLU A 24 34.37 19.56 -7.21
CA GLU A 24 34.26 19.66 -8.69
C GLU A 24 33.17 18.67 -9.14
N ALA A 25 32.27 18.89 -10.11
CA ALA A 25 31.93 19.99 -11.01
C ALA A 25 30.55 19.66 -11.65
N GLY A 26 29.94 20.63 -12.32
CA GLY A 26 29.16 20.37 -13.55
C GLY A 26 27.66 20.17 -13.41
N GLY A 27 26.90 21.15 -13.90
CA GLY A 27 25.43 21.14 -13.95
C GLY A 27 24.82 20.23 -15.02
N GLY A 28 23.54 19.90 -14.81
CA GLY A 28 22.65 19.26 -15.77
C GLY A 28 21.20 19.55 -15.39
N LYS A 29 20.58 20.53 -16.06
CA LYS A 29 19.15 20.86 -15.98
C LYS A 29 18.31 19.65 -16.39
N GLY A 30 17.37 19.23 -15.55
CA GLY A 30 16.41 18.15 -15.87
C GLY A 30 15.20 18.13 -14.93
N ARG A 31 14.22 18.99 -15.22
CA ARG A 31 12.79 18.96 -14.83
C ARG A 31 12.40 18.28 -13.50
N ARG A 32 12.27 19.12 -12.47
CA ARG A 32 11.40 18.94 -11.30
C ARG A 32 9.93 18.82 -11.73
N SER A 33 9.28 17.71 -11.41
CA SER A 33 7.85 17.69 -11.06
C SER A 33 7.75 17.89 -9.56
N GLN A 34 7.51 19.13 -9.14
CA GLN A 34 7.24 19.49 -7.75
C GLN A 34 5.87 18.92 -7.37
N GLN A 35 5.85 17.87 -6.54
CA GLN A 35 4.73 17.65 -5.65
C GLN A 35 5.04 18.47 -4.40
N ALA A 36 4.27 19.54 -4.21
CA ALA A 36 4.37 20.42 -3.05
C ALA A 36 3.96 19.64 -1.80
N GLY A 37 4.95 19.15 -1.07
CA GLY A 37 4.80 18.89 0.36
C GLY A 37 4.75 20.23 1.09
N GLY A 38 3.68 20.43 1.85
CA GLY A 38 3.49 21.63 2.66
C GLY A 38 2.08 21.70 3.23
N ALA A 39 1.85 21.00 4.34
CA ALA A 39 0.97 21.47 5.40
C ALA A 39 1.47 20.89 6.72
N SER A 40 1.54 21.79 7.68
CA SER A 40 2.08 21.71 9.03
C SER A 40 1.45 20.63 9.91
N ASP A 41 2.24 20.20 10.89
CA ASP A 41 1.98 19.27 11.99
C ASP A 41 0.91 19.82 12.98
N GLU A 42 -0.29 20.14 12.46
CA GLU A 42 -1.52 20.30 13.23
C GLU A 42 -2.21 18.94 13.25
N GLY A 43 -2.37 18.36 14.45
CA GLY A 43 -2.76 16.98 14.68
C GLY A 43 -3.75 16.44 13.65
N ASP A 44 -3.30 15.41 12.93
CA ASP A 44 -4.01 14.70 11.87
C ASP A 44 -5.37 14.19 12.38
N SER A 45 -6.39 15.03 12.23
CA SER A 45 -7.74 14.73 12.67
C SER A 45 -8.30 13.67 11.72
N PHE A 46 -8.67 12.53 12.29
CA PHE A 46 -9.28 11.44 11.54
C PHE A 46 -10.53 11.92 10.76
N ASP A 47 -10.54 11.75 9.44
CA ASP A 47 -11.61 12.22 8.55
C ASP A 47 -12.68 11.13 8.35
N TYR A 48 -13.74 11.17 9.17
CA TYR A 48 -14.84 10.20 9.10
C TYR A 48 -15.66 10.34 7.80
N ASP A 49 -15.76 11.56 7.25
CA ASP A 49 -16.42 11.81 5.98
C ASP A 49 -15.69 11.16 4.81
N GLN A 50 -14.36 11.08 4.87
CA GLN A 50 -13.53 10.36 3.90
C GLN A 50 -13.84 8.86 3.90
N VAL A 51 -13.92 8.25 5.09
CA VAL A 51 -14.30 6.83 5.24
C VAL A 51 -15.72 6.60 4.76
N ASP A 52 -16.66 7.47 5.12
CA ASP A 52 -18.07 7.35 4.71
C ASP A 52 -18.26 7.45 3.20
N ARG A 53 -17.53 8.36 2.53
CA ARG A 53 -17.49 8.43 1.06
C ARG A 53 -17.00 7.14 0.42
N LEU A 54 -15.99 6.50 1.01
CA LEU A 54 -15.46 5.23 0.52
C LEU A 54 -16.48 4.09 0.70
N VAL A 55 -17.12 4.01 1.87
CA VAL A 55 -18.19 3.04 2.14
C VAL A 55 -19.35 3.20 1.14
N ARG A 56 -19.78 4.43 0.89
CA ARG A 56 -20.83 4.73 -0.10
C ARG A 56 -20.40 4.33 -1.51
N GLU A 57 -19.15 4.57 -1.89
CA GLU A 57 -18.62 4.18 -3.19
C GLU A 57 -18.55 2.66 -3.38
N VAL A 58 -18.22 1.90 -2.32
CA VAL A 58 -18.29 0.43 -2.31
C VAL A 58 -19.73 -0.04 -2.54
N LEU A 59 -20.69 0.47 -1.77
CA LEU A 59 -22.11 0.11 -1.91
C LEU A 59 -22.70 0.52 -3.26
N ARG A 60 -22.23 1.64 -3.84
CA ARG A 60 -22.63 2.10 -5.18
C ARG A 60 -22.08 1.19 -6.27
N SER A 61 -20.85 0.68 -6.09
CA SER A 61 -20.19 -0.21 -7.05
C SER A 61 -20.74 -1.63 -6.98
N ASP A 62 -21.11 -2.10 -5.79
CA ASP A 62 -21.81 -3.35 -5.57
C ASP A 62 -22.87 -3.21 -4.47
N SER A 63 -24.15 -3.15 -4.88
CA SER A 63 -25.29 -3.04 -3.98
C SER A 63 -25.47 -4.21 -3.01
N LYS A 64 -24.81 -5.36 -3.26
CA LYS A 64 -24.86 -6.54 -2.40
C LYS A 64 -23.67 -6.61 -1.44
N ALA A 65 -22.71 -5.69 -1.57
CA ALA A 65 -21.56 -5.64 -0.68
C ALA A 65 -22.00 -5.47 0.77
N ARG A 66 -21.27 -6.13 1.68
CA ARG A 66 -21.45 -6.00 3.14
C ARG A 66 -20.17 -5.43 3.75
N PRO A 67 -19.95 -4.11 3.65
CA PRO A 67 -18.73 -3.49 4.14
C PRO A 67 -18.61 -3.63 5.66
N LEU A 68 -17.40 -3.95 6.11
CA LEU A 68 -17.00 -3.93 7.52
C LEU A 68 -15.89 -2.90 7.67
N VAL A 69 -16.20 -1.79 8.35
CA VAL A 69 -15.26 -0.75 8.72
C VAL A 69 -14.57 -1.16 10.01
N ILE A 70 -13.24 -1.21 9.98
CA ILE A 70 -12.41 -1.60 11.12
C ILE A 70 -11.63 -0.38 11.56
N LEU A 71 -11.82 0.04 12.81
CA LEU A 71 -11.16 1.21 13.39
C LEU A 71 -10.52 0.85 14.72
N HIS A 72 -9.33 1.38 15.00
CA HIS A 72 -8.76 1.31 16.35
C HIS A 72 -9.57 2.18 17.34
N THR A 73 -9.64 1.76 18.61
CA THR A 73 -10.39 2.47 19.70
C THR A 73 -10.08 3.97 19.82
N SER A 74 -8.89 4.42 19.42
CA SER A 74 -8.52 5.84 19.37
C SER A 74 -9.42 6.68 18.44
N HIS A 75 -10.03 6.05 17.45
CA HIS A 75 -10.90 6.68 16.46
C HIS A 75 -12.38 6.34 16.69
N THR A 76 -12.75 5.78 17.83
CA THR A 76 -14.16 5.45 18.15
C THR A 76 -14.76 6.29 19.26
N SER A 77 -14.04 7.33 19.71
CA SER A 77 -14.52 8.31 20.68
C SER A 77 -14.31 9.75 20.20
N PRO A 78 -14.86 10.15 19.04
CA PRO A 78 -14.66 11.49 18.51
C PRO A 78 -15.29 12.55 19.41
N SER A 79 -14.68 13.74 19.43
CA SER A 79 -15.18 14.90 20.17
C SER A 79 -16.35 15.56 19.46
N ALA A 80 -16.35 15.59 18.11
CA ALA A 80 -17.36 16.25 17.30
C ALA A 80 -18.67 15.42 17.19
N PRO A 81 -19.85 16.06 17.22
CA PRO A 81 -21.13 15.35 17.05
C PRO A 81 -21.31 14.70 15.69
N ALA A 82 -20.86 15.33 14.59
CA ALA A 82 -20.99 14.79 13.23
C ALA A 82 -20.25 13.44 13.09
N ASP A 83 -19.01 13.37 13.57
CA ASP A 83 -18.21 12.14 13.59
C ASP A 83 -18.89 11.01 14.38
N ARG A 84 -19.55 11.34 15.50
CA ARG A 84 -20.32 10.36 16.28
C ARG A 84 -21.48 9.78 15.48
N GLU A 85 -22.10 10.57 14.60
CA GLU A 85 -23.20 10.10 13.75
C GLU A 85 -22.74 9.01 12.78
N HIS A 86 -21.57 9.17 12.15
CA HIS A 86 -20.99 8.13 11.29
C HIS A 86 -20.79 6.81 12.04
N LEU A 87 -20.15 6.87 13.21
CA LEU A 87 -19.90 5.68 14.03
C LEU A 87 -21.20 5.02 14.50
N GLN A 88 -22.18 5.80 14.93
CA GLN A 88 -23.48 5.28 15.36
C GLN A 88 -24.22 4.60 14.21
N ARG A 89 -24.21 5.19 13.01
CA ARG A 89 -24.80 4.59 11.81
C ARG A 89 -24.13 3.27 11.45
N TRP A 90 -22.79 3.25 11.33
CA TRP A 90 -22.07 2.02 11.01
C TRP A 90 -22.26 0.94 12.07
N ALA A 91 -22.31 1.31 13.36
CA ALA A 91 -22.59 0.36 14.43
C ALA A 91 -24.02 -0.21 14.35
N ALA A 92 -25.02 0.64 14.11
CA ALA A 92 -26.42 0.23 13.95
C ALA A 92 -26.61 -0.71 12.76
N ASP A 93 -25.88 -0.49 11.68
CA ASP A 93 -25.91 -1.31 10.46
C ASP A 93 -25.07 -2.60 10.59
N GLY A 94 -24.40 -2.82 11.73
CA GLY A 94 -23.53 -3.98 11.96
C GLY A 94 -22.26 -3.96 11.11
N MET A 95 -21.83 -2.77 10.69
CA MET A 95 -20.70 -2.51 9.79
C MET A 95 -19.44 -2.02 10.52
N LEU A 96 -19.47 -1.82 11.84
CA LEU A 96 -18.32 -1.33 12.59
C LEU A 96 -17.71 -2.41 13.48
N LEU A 97 -16.40 -2.63 13.36
CA LEU A 97 -15.60 -3.40 14.30
C LEU A 97 -14.50 -2.52 14.88
N THR A 98 -14.37 -2.54 16.21
CA THR A 98 -13.38 -1.75 16.92
C THR A 98 -12.20 -2.63 17.37
N SER A 99 -10.98 -2.29 16.94
CA SER A 99 -9.76 -2.92 17.45
C SER A 99 -9.37 -2.34 18.82
N PRO A 100 -9.16 -3.17 19.86
CA PRO A 100 -8.80 -2.74 21.21
C PRO A 100 -7.46 -2.00 21.30
N ALA A 101 -7.33 -1.15 22.31
CA ALA A 101 -6.08 -0.44 22.61
C ALA A 101 -4.90 -1.40 22.85
N GLY A 102 -3.75 -1.07 22.26
CA GLY A 102 -2.51 -1.84 22.40
C GLY A 102 -2.41 -3.04 21.46
N MET A 103 -3.43 -3.31 20.65
CA MET A 103 -3.41 -4.31 19.58
C MET A 103 -3.24 -3.63 18.22
N ASN A 104 -2.49 -4.25 17.32
CA ASN A 104 -2.43 -3.81 15.93
C ASN A 104 -3.75 -4.17 15.22
N ASP A 105 -4.44 -3.16 14.70
CA ASP A 105 -5.65 -3.27 13.90
C ASP A 105 -5.45 -4.01 12.56
N ASP A 106 -4.21 -4.11 12.08
CA ASP A 106 -3.86 -4.90 10.91
C ASP A 106 -4.32 -6.34 10.97
N TRP A 107 -4.13 -6.96 12.14
CA TRP A 107 -4.52 -8.35 12.33
C TRP A 107 -6.03 -8.54 12.24
N TYR A 108 -6.81 -7.52 12.60
CA TYR A 108 -8.27 -7.60 12.59
C TYR A 108 -8.80 -7.54 11.17
N TRP A 109 -8.36 -6.56 10.38
CA TRP A 109 -8.83 -6.45 9.00
C TRP A 109 -8.31 -7.57 8.13
N LEU A 110 -7.07 -8.02 8.34
CA LEU A 110 -6.53 -9.14 7.61
C LEU A 110 -7.27 -10.44 7.94
N HIS A 111 -7.49 -10.72 9.23
CA HIS A 111 -8.23 -11.90 9.66
C HIS A 111 -9.67 -11.87 9.12
N ALA A 112 -10.35 -10.73 9.20
CA ALA A 112 -11.70 -10.58 8.66
C ALA A 112 -11.75 -10.87 7.15
N ALA A 113 -10.78 -10.37 6.38
CA ALA A 113 -10.71 -10.58 4.94
C ALA A 113 -10.46 -12.05 4.58
N ILE A 114 -9.51 -12.72 5.26
CA ILE A 114 -9.21 -14.14 5.03
C ILE A 114 -10.39 -15.02 5.45
N ALA A 115 -10.97 -14.79 6.63
CA ALA A 115 -12.07 -15.59 7.15
C ALA A 115 -13.36 -15.47 6.31
N SER A 116 -13.53 -14.36 5.59
CA SER A 116 -14.68 -14.12 4.71
C SER A 116 -14.58 -14.87 3.36
N GLY A 117 -13.43 -15.45 3.03
CA GLY A 117 -13.22 -16.28 1.85
C GLY A 117 -13.02 -15.51 0.54
N ASP A 118 -13.02 -16.25 -0.57
CA ASP A 118 -12.53 -15.79 -1.88
C ASP A 118 -13.27 -14.59 -2.49
N GLY A 119 -14.50 -14.32 -2.07
CA GLY A 119 -15.29 -13.18 -2.53
C GLY A 119 -15.02 -11.87 -1.77
N CYS A 120 -14.22 -11.91 -0.70
CA CYS A 120 -13.93 -10.74 0.11
C CYS A 120 -12.82 -9.89 -0.51
N VAL A 121 -12.93 -8.58 -0.37
CA VAL A 121 -11.90 -7.61 -0.74
C VAL A 121 -11.65 -6.68 0.44
N ALA A 122 -10.40 -6.28 0.62
CA ALA A 122 -10.01 -5.28 1.60
C ALA A 122 -9.67 -3.97 0.88
N VAL A 123 -10.32 -2.88 1.30
CA VAL A 123 -10.12 -1.56 0.70
C VAL A 123 -9.12 -0.80 1.56
N SER A 124 -7.88 -0.69 1.08
CA SER A 124 -6.78 -0.06 1.83
C SER A 124 -5.70 0.48 0.89
N ASN A 125 -5.05 1.57 1.30
CA ASN A 125 -3.82 2.07 0.67
C ASN A 125 -2.56 1.70 1.47
N ASP A 126 -2.71 0.97 2.56
CA ASP A 126 -1.57 0.43 3.29
C ASP A 126 -0.90 -0.68 2.47
N GLU A 127 0.41 -0.56 2.29
CA GLU A 127 1.21 -1.55 1.56
C GLU A 127 1.67 -2.72 2.45
N MET A 128 1.36 -2.66 3.75
CA MET A 128 1.75 -3.59 4.81
C MET A 128 3.27 -3.76 4.90
N ARG A 129 3.97 -2.62 4.89
CA ARG A 129 5.45 -2.56 4.75
C ARG A 129 6.19 -2.89 6.04
N ASP A 130 5.49 -3.09 7.14
CA ASP A 130 6.12 -3.18 8.46
C ASP A 130 6.78 -4.54 8.71
N HIS A 131 7.92 -4.49 9.41
CA HIS A 131 8.84 -5.60 9.64
C HIS A 131 8.23 -6.78 10.45
N HIS A 132 7.00 -6.65 10.97
CA HIS A 132 6.24 -7.75 11.56
C HIS A 132 5.73 -8.76 10.52
N PHE A 133 5.60 -8.36 9.25
CA PHE A 133 5.07 -9.20 8.18
C PHE A 133 6.12 -10.04 7.46
N GLY A 134 7.33 -10.17 8.02
CA GLY A 134 8.32 -11.14 7.53
C GLY A 134 7.77 -12.57 7.43
N MET A 135 6.81 -12.92 8.31
CA MET A 135 6.10 -14.21 8.27
C MET A 135 5.05 -14.31 7.14
N MET A 136 4.57 -13.17 6.64
CA MET A 136 3.62 -13.08 5.52
C MET A 136 4.31 -12.85 4.17
N SER A 137 5.64 -12.90 4.12
CA SER A 137 6.42 -12.86 2.86
C SER A 137 6.25 -14.11 1.97
N SER A 138 5.31 -15.01 2.31
CA SER A 138 5.00 -16.17 1.48
C SER A 138 4.44 -15.75 0.12
N ALA A 139 4.78 -16.49 -0.93
CA ALA A 139 4.23 -16.27 -2.27
C ALA A 139 2.70 -16.37 -2.29
N ALA A 140 2.08 -17.13 -1.37
CA ALA A 140 0.63 -17.23 -1.24
C ALA A 140 0.01 -15.91 -0.78
N PHE A 141 0.61 -15.27 0.22
CA PHE A 141 0.13 -13.98 0.73
C PHE A 141 0.28 -12.86 -0.30
N LEU A 142 1.40 -12.81 -1.04
CA LEU A 142 1.58 -11.81 -2.09
C LEU A 142 0.53 -11.95 -3.21
N LYS A 143 0.21 -13.20 -3.61
CA LYS A 143 -0.87 -13.49 -4.56
C LYS A 143 -2.25 -13.11 -4.01
N TRP A 144 -2.48 -13.38 -2.72
CA TRP A 144 -3.71 -12.95 -2.05
C TRP A 144 -3.81 -11.42 -2.06
N LYS A 145 -2.73 -10.72 -1.70
CA LYS A 145 -2.68 -9.25 -1.68
C LYS A 145 -3.00 -8.66 -3.06
N GLU A 146 -2.38 -9.21 -4.11
CA GLU A 146 -2.64 -8.82 -5.51
C GLU A 146 -4.11 -8.95 -5.92
N ARG A 147 -4.83 -9.92 -5.37
CA ARG A 147 -6.21 -10.24 -5.79
C ARG A 147 -7.29 -9.64 -4.89
N HIS A 148 -6.98 -9.39 -3.61
CA HIS A 148 -7.96 -9.03 -2.59
C HIS A 148 -7.85 -7.57 -2.13
N ILE A 149 -6.71 -6.90 -2.31
CA ILE A 149 -6.58 -5.48 -1.94
C ILE A 149 -7.08 -4.59 -3.08
N ILE A 150 -8.03 -3.72 -2.75
CA ILE A 150 -8.50 -2.62 -3.60
C ILE A 150 -7.91 -1.34 -3.05
N HIS A 151 -7.13 -0.65 -3.87
CA HIS A 151 -6.63 0.68 -3.54
C HIS A 151 -7.71 1.74 -3.83
N PHE A 152 -7.54 2.94 -3.31
CA PHE A 152 -8.46 4.03 -3.56
C PHE A 152 -7.77 5.38 -3.71
N ASP A 153 -8.48 6.32 -4.33
CA ASP A 153 -8.04 7.69 -4.53
C ASP A 153 -9.21 8.65 -4.30
N PHE A 154 -8.90 9.90 -3.98
CA PHE A 154 -9.88 10.99 -3.81
C PHE A 154 -9.59 12.09 -4.82
N TYR A 155 -10.58 12.40 -5.65
CA TYR A 155 -10.40 13.33 -6.77
C TYR A 155 -11.45 14.44 -6.82
N GLY A 156 -11.09 15.53 -7.49
CA GLY A 156 -11.95 16.71 -7.66
C GLY A 156 -12.13 17.54 -6.38
N ALA A 157 -12.82 18.68 -6.51
CA ALA A 157 -13.06 19.60 -5.40
C ALA A 157 -13.93 18.99 -4.29
N SER A 158 -14.83 18.06 -4.63
CA SER A 158 -15.67 17.33 -3.67
C SER A 158 -14.94 16.20 -2.94
N ARG A 159 -13.69 15.90 -3.33
CA ARG A 159 -12.93 14.71 -2.90
C ARG A 159 -13.81 13.45 -3.01
N ALA A 160 -14.31 13.19 -4.22
CA ALA A 160 -15.09 11.98 -4.50
C ALA A 160 -14.16 10.76 -4.41
N ALA A 161 -14.64 9.68 -3.77
CA ALA A 161 -13.89 8.43 -3.67
C ALA A 161 -13.90 7.69 -5.01
N ARG A 162 -12.77 7.08 -5.36
CA ARG A 162 -12.62 6.18 -6.50
C ARG A 162 -11.93 4.91 -6.05
N LEU A 163 -12.54 3.75 -6.33
CA LEU A 163 -11.92 2.46 -6.13
C LEU A 163 -11.02 2.10 -7.32
N LEU A 164 -9.86 1.54 -7.02
CA LEU A 164 -8.86 1.06 -7.96
C LEU A 164 -8.77 -0.47 -7.78
N PRO A 165 -9.63 -1.24 -8.47
CA PRO A 165 -9.67 -2.68 -8.30
C PRO A 165 -8.36 -3.33 -8.80
N PRO A 166 -8.03 -4.52 -8.29
CA PRO A 166 -6.87 -5.27 -8.75
C PRO A 166 -6.99 -5.64 -10.24
N LEU A 167 -5.86 -5.98 -10.86
CA LEU A 167 -5.84 -6.39 -12.25
C LEU A 167 -6.75 -7.61 -12.48
N PRO A 168 -7.48 -7.68 -13.59
CA PRO A 168 -8.35 -8.82 -13.89
C PRO A 168 -7.56 -10.10 -14.23
N TYR A 169 -6.23 -10.01 -14.28
CA TYR A 169 -5.30 -11.10 -14.52
C TYR A 169 -4.19 -11.06 -13.47
N SER A 170 -3.63 -12.23 -13.13
CA SER A 170 -2.46 -12.32 -12.25
C SER A 170 -1.19 -12.00 -13.02
N HIS A 171 -0.32 -11.19 -12.43
CA HIS A 171 0.97 -10.78 -13.00
C HIS A 171 2.05 -11.85 -12.76
N VAL A 172 1.77 -13.07 -13.22
CA VAL A 172 2.64 -14.26 -13.09
C VAL A 172 2.85 -14.93 -14.44
N MET A 173 3.81 -15.84 -14.54
CA MET A 173 3.95 -16.68 -15.74
C MET A 173 2.69 -17.53 -15.95
N GLN A 174 2.17 -17.53 -17.18
CA GLN A 174 0.94 -18.23 -17.57
C GLN A 174 1.17 -19.07 -18.83
N CYS A 175 0.53 -20.23 -18.91
CA CYS A 175 0.53 -21.09 -20.09
C CYS A 175 -0.91 -21.26 -20.58
N HIS A 176 -1.15 -20.94 -21.85
CA HIS A 176 -2.43 -21.14 -22.52
C HIS A 176 -2.55 -22.59 -23.02
N GLU A 177 -3.77 -23.12 -23.13
CA GLU A 177 -4.05 -24.48 -23.59
C GLU A 177 -3.46 -24.77 -24.98
N SER A 178 -3.33 -23.75 -25.83
CA SER A 178 -2.68 -23.86 -27.15
C SER A 178 -1.15 -23.91 -27.10
N GLY A 179 -0.54 -24.04 -25.92
CA GLY A 179 0.92 -24.10 -25.72
C GLY A 179 1.65 -22.75 -25.75
N ILE A 180 0.93 -21.63 -25.75
CA ILE A 180 1.52 -20.29 -25.72
C ILE A 180 1.88 -19.93 -24.27
N TRP A 181 3.13 -19.53 -24.03
CA TRP A 181 3.59 -19.04 -22.73
C TRP A 181 3.63 -17.52 -22.70
N HIS A 182 3.11 -16.94 -21.63
CA HIS A 182 3.20 -15.52 -21.31
C HIS A 182 4.07 -15.36 -20.05
N VAL A 183 5.17 -14.63 -20.17
CA VAL A 183 6.10 -14.37 -19.06
C VAL A 183 6.13 -12.85 -18.80
N PRO A 184 5.73 -12.39 -17.61
CA PRO A 184 5.80 -10.97 -17.29
C PRO A 184 7.27 -10.54 -17.11
N LEU A 185 7.60 -9.35 -17.60
CA LEU A 185 8.89 -8.71 -17.32
C LEU A 185 8.71 -7.80 -16.11
N GLU A 186 9.31 -8.19 -14.98
CA GLU A 186 9.32 -7.37 -13.75
C GLU A 186 9.71 -5.94 -14.13
N GLU A 187 8.91 -4.96 -13.66
CA GLU A 187 9.12 -3.50 -13.78
C GLU A 187 8.55 -2.74 -14.99
N THR A 188 8.24 -3.36 -16.13
CA THR A 188 7.84 -2.57 -17.33
C THR A 188 6.38 -2.71 -17.76
N GLY A 189 5.62 -3.60 -17.12
CA GLY A 189 4.27 -3.99 -17.56
C GLY A 189 4.26 -4.69 -18.93
N LYS A 190 5.43 -5.03 -19.47
CA LYS A 190 5.59 -5.75 -20.74
C LYS A 190 5.57 -7.26 -20.48
N TRP A 191 5.11 -7.99 -21.50
CA TRP A 191 5.00 -9.44 -21.47
C TRP A 191 5.76 -10.04 -22.64
N LEU A 192 6.53 -11.09 -22.38
CA LEU A 192 7.10 -11.94 -23.41
C LEU A 192 6.09 -13.05 -23.75
N SER A 193 5.73 -13.17 -25.01
CA SER A 193 4.83 -14.22 -25.51
C SER A 193 5.61 -15.22 -26.37
N LEU A 194 5.73 -16.45 -25.91
CA LEU A 194 6.38 -17.55 -26.62
C LEU A 194 5.30 -18.43 -27.25
N ARG A 195 5.25 -18.46 -28.58
CA ARG A 195 4.29 -19.28 -29.33
C ARG A 195 4.96 -20.55 -29.82
N PRO A 196 4.30 -21.72 -29.74
CA PRO A 196 4.81 -22.91 -30.39
C PRO A 196 4.88 -22.63 -31.91
N PRO A 197 5.83 -23.25 -32.61
CA PRO A 197 5.86 -23.16 -34.07
C PRO A 197 4.52 -23.65 -34.63
N PRO A 198 4.02 -23.06 -35.73
CA PRO A 198 2.85 -23.61 -36.40
C PRO A 198 3.10 -25.09 -36.73
N PRO A 199 2.07 -25.96 -36.68
CA PRO A 199 2.20 -27.37 -37.04
C PRO A 199 2.91 -27.45 -38.40
N THR A 200 4.09 -28.06 -38.40
CA THR A 200 5.13 -27.76 -39.38
C THR A 200 4.79 -28.27 -40.77
N VAL A 201 5.08 -27.45 -41.77
CA VAL A 201 5.56 -27.93 -43.07
C VAL A 201 6.83 -28.75 -42.79
N PRO A 202 7.04 -29.94 -43.39
CA PRO A 202 7.97 -30.96 -42.90
C PRO A 202 9.39 -30.48 -42.56
N VAL A 203 9.97 -31.06 -41.50
CA VAL A 203 11.33 -30.85 -40.95
C VAL A 203 12.47 -30.96 -41.97
N ASN A 204 12.21 -31.47 -43.18
CA ASN A 204 13.19 -31.58 -44.26
C ASN A 204 13.55 -30.25 -44.97
N ALA A 205 12.87 -29.13 -44.66
CA ALA A 205 13.13 -27.84 -45.31
C ALA A 205 14.29 -27.01 -44.69
N LEU A 206 14.97 -27.51 -43.65
CA LEU A 206 16.03 -26.78 -42.93
C LEU A 206 17.45 -27.30 -43.25
N ARG A 207 17.66 -28.04 -44.34
CA ARG A 207 18.99 -28.57 -44.71
C ARG A 207 19.79 -27.75 -45.71
N ASP A 208 19.22 -26.70 -46.29
CA ASP A 208 19.90 -25.90 -47.32
C ASP A 208 20.04 -24.43 -46.90
N TRP A 209 20.81 -24.16 -45.84
CA TRP A 209 21.48 -22.88 -45.57
C TRP A 209 22.85 -23.14 -44.94
#